data_AF-A0A1P8XII7-F1
#
_entry.id   AF-A0A1P8XII7-F1
#
_cell.length_a   1.000
_cell.length_b   1.000
_cell.length_c   1.000
_cell.angle_alpha   90.00
_cell.angle_beta   90.00
_cell.angle_gamma   90.00
#
_symmetry.space_group_name_H-M   'P 1'
#
loop_
_entity.id
_entity.type
_entity.pdbx_description
1 polymer ?
#
loop_
_entity_poly.entity_id
_entity_poly.type
_entity_poly.pdbx_seq_one_letter_code
_entity_poly.pdbx_strand_id
1 'polypeptide(L)'
;MYFVMLGLIMVERVAELVVSQRHATELLRRGGVEFGQRHFPVMVALHVGFVVSCWVEPLVLHREFIPALGYPMIALVVAANVLRWWCISTLGVRWTARVIVLPQVPLVNIGPYRWFSHPNYVAVVIEGAALPLAGSAWITATVFTVLNAALLTVRLRCETQALTTAA
;
A
#
# COMPACT_ATOMS: atom_id res chain seq x y z
N MET A 1 1.43 19.35 -13.23
CA MET A 1 2.40 18.31 -12.82
C MET A 1 1.84 17.38 -11.74
N TYR A 2 1.37 17.91 -10.60
CA TYR A 2 0.80 17.11 -9.50
C TYR A 2 -0.35 16.17 -9.92
N PHE A 3 -1.37 16.67 -10.64
CA PHE A 3 -2.49 15.83 -11.11
C PHE A 3 -2.08 14.75 -12.13
N VAL A 4 -1.05 15.02 -12.95
CA VAL A 4 -0.50 14.01 -13.87
C VAL A 4 0.14 12.89 -13.07
N MET A 5 0.94 13.22 -12.05
CA MET A 5 1.50 12.23 -11.14
C MET A 5 0.39 11.44 -10.41
N LEU A 6 -0.65 12.11 -9.90
CA LEU A 6 -1.79 11.41 -9.29
C LEU A 6 -2.46 10.43 -10.26
N GLY A 7 -2.62 10.81 -11.53
CA GLY A 7 -3.13 9.92 -12.57
C GLY A 7 -2.23 8.70 -12.79
N LEU A 8 -0.91 8.89 -12.86
CA LEU A 8 0.06 7.80 -12.98
C LEU A 8 0.00 6.85 -11.78
N ILE A 9 -0.06 7.38 -10.56
CA ILE A 9 -0.22 6.59 -9.33
C ILE A 9 -1.53 5.81 -9.35
N MET A 10 -2.62 6.38 -9.87
CA MET A 10 -3.89 5.67 -9.98
C MET A 10 -3.80 4.49 -10.95
N VAL A 11 -3.14 4.67 -12.11
CA VAL A 11 -2.89 3.59 -13.07
C VAL A 11 -2.03 2.48 -12.44
N GLU A 12 -0.99 2.86 -11.70
CA GLU A 12 -0.15 1.93 -10.95
C GLU A 12 -0.94 1.13 -9.91
N ARG A 13 -1.81 1.80 -9.12
CA ARG A 13 -2.69 1.14 -8.13
C ARG A 13 -3.63 0.13 -8.77
N VAL A 14 -4.14 0.42 -9.97
CA VAL A 14 -4.96 -0.52 -10.73
C VAL A 14 -4.11 -1.71 -11.21
N ALA A 15 -2.92 -1.46 -11.73
CA ALA A 15 -2.01 -2.52 -12.17
C ALA A 15 -1.64 -3.46 -11.01
N GLU A 16 -1.33 -2.90 -9.84
CA GLU A 16 -1.10 -3.65 -8.60
C GLU A 16 -2.29 -4.52 -8.21
N LEU A 17 -3.51 -3.97 -8.28
CA LEU A 17 -4.71 -4.73 -7.95
C LEU A 17 -4.91 -5.91 -8.91
N VAL A 18 -4.68 -5.69 -10.21
CA VAL A 18 -4.75 -6.76 -11.22
C VAL A 18 -3.71 -7.84 -10.95
N VAL A 19 -2.47 -7.46 -10.65
CA VAL A 19 -1.40 -8.39 -10.29
C VAL A 19 -1.77 -9.18 -9.02
N SER A 20 -2.24 -8.49 -7.99
CA SER A 20 -2.68 -9.11 -6.74
C SER A 20 -3.81 -10.11 -6.97
N GLN A 21 -4.77 -9.83 -7.84
CA GLN A 21 -5.88 -10.74 -8.11
C GLN A 21 -5.42 -12.00 -8.85
N ARG A 22 -4.49 -11.85 -9.80
CA ARG A 22 -3.86 -12.99 -10.49
C ARG A 22 -3.11 -13.88 -9.52
N HIS A 23 -2.28 -13.28 -8.66
CA HIS A 23 -1.52 -14.00 -7.63
C HIS A 23 -2.42 -14.66 -6.59
N ALA A 24 -3.48 -14.00 -6.15
CA ALA A 24 -4.45 -14.58 -5.22
C ALA A 24 -5.12 -15.83 -5.81
N THR A 25 -5.55 -15.76 -7.07
CA THR A 25 -6.17 -16.91 -7.75
C THR A 25 -5.21 -18.10 -7.83
N GLU A 26 -3.93 -17.83 -8.14
CA GLU A 26 -2.91 -18.87 -8.22
C GLU A 26 -2.56 -19.47 -6.84
N LEU A 27 -2.45 -18.65 -5.80
CA LEU A 27 -2.20 -19.13 -4.44
C LEU A 27 -3.36 -19.99 -3.91
N LEU A 28 -4.60 -19.58 -4.15
CA LEU A 28 -5.78 -20.35 -3.76
C LEU A 28 -5.83 -21.72 -4.48
N ARG A 29 -5.47 -21.75 -5.78
CA ARG A 29 -5.35 -23.02 -6.53
C ARG A 29 -4.28 -23.95 -5.96
N ARG A 30 -3.22 -23.40 -5.36
CA ARG A 30 -2.15 -24.17 -4.71
C ARG A 30 -2.51 -24.60 -3.28
N GLY A 31 -3.73 -24.36 -2.81
CA GLY A 31 -4.17 -24.69 -1.45
C GLY A 31 -3.89 -23.60 -0.41
N GLY A 32 -3.67 -22.36 -0.85
CA GLY A 32 -3.55 -21.20 0.04
C GLY A 32 -4.85 -20.95 0.80
N VAL A 33 -4.71 -20.56 2.07
CA VAL A 33 -5.84 -20.21 2.95
C VAL A 33 -5.88 -18.69 3.11
N GLU A 34 -7.04 -18.10 2.86
CA GLU A 34 -7.26 -16.67 3.02
C GLU A 34 -7.67 -16.31 4.46
N PHE A 35 -6.98 -15.34 5.03
CA PHE A 35 -7.27 -14.76 6.34
C PHE A 35 -7.68 -13.29 6.19
N GLY A 36 -8.46 -12.78 7.15
CA GLY A 36 -8.71 -11.34 7.24
C GLY A 36 -9.72 -10.75 6.25
N GLN A 37 -10.59 -11.59 5.66
CA GLN A 37 -11.60 -11.15 4.67
C GLN A 37 -12.46 -9.97 5.13
N ARG A 38 -12.75 -9.86 6.44
CA ARG A 38 -13.60 -8.79 7.00
C ARG A 38 -12.96 -7.40 6.94
N HIS A 39 -11.64 -7.27 7.09
CA HIS A 39 -10.97 -5.97 7.10
C HIS A 39 -10.49 -5.54 5.70
N PHE A 40 -10.49 -6.44 4.72
CA PHE A 40 -10.06 -6.14 3.36
C PHE A 40 -10.94 -5.08 2.66
N PRO A 41 -12.29 -5.13 2.70
CA PRO A 41 -13.13 -4.07 2.14
C PRO A 41 -12.87 -2.71 2.78
N VAL A 42 -12.61 -2.67 4.09
CA VAL A 42 -12.30 -1.43 4.83
C VAL A 42 -10.97 -0.84 4.33
N MET A 43 -9.95 -1.69 4.10
CA MET A 43 -8.69 -1.26 3.50
C MET A 43 -8.90 -0.64 2.13
N VAL A 44 -9.68 -1.32 1.26
CA VAL A 44 -9.95 -0.83 -0.09
C VAL A 44 -10.69 0.51 -0.03
N ALA A 45 -11.74 0.62 0.78
CA ALA A 45 -12.49 1.86 0.95
C ALA A 45 -11.60 3.02 1.44
N LEU A 46 -10.72 2.76 2.42
CA LEU A 46 -9.77 3.75 2.91
C LEU A 46 -8.83 4.25 1.80
N HIS A 47 -8.26 3.34 1.01
CA HIS A 47 -7.29 3.70 -0.05
C HIS A 47 -7.97 4.36 -1.25
N VAL A 48 -9.18 3.94 -1.62
CA VAL A 48 -9.99 4.61 -2.65
C VAL A 48 -10.37 6.02 -2.19
N GLY A 49 -10.87 6.15 -0.96
CA GLY A 49 -11.19 7.44 -0.36
C GLY A 49 -9.99 8.36 -0.27
N PHE A 50 -8.81 7.83 0.06
CA PHE A 50 -7.54 8.55 0.05
C PHE A 50 -7.20 9.12 -1.33
N VAL A 51 -7.21 8.29 -2.37
CA VAL A 51 -6.91 8.75 -3.74
C VAL A 51 -7.89 9.85 -4.16
N VAL A 52 -9.19 9.67 -3.91
CA VAL A 52 -10.21 10.68 -4.21
C VAL A 52 -9.94 11.97 -3.43
N SER A 53 -9.58 11.88 -2.16
CA SER A 53 -9.30 13.05 -1.31
C SER A 53 -8.07 13.84 -1.79
N CYS A 54 -7.03 13.15 -2.27
CA CYS A 54 -5.86 13.78 -2.90
C CYS A 54 -6.21 14.60 -4.16
N TRP A 55 -7.29 14.25 -4.87
CA TRP A 55 -7.81 15.06 -5.97
C TRP A 55 -8.70 16.20 -5.47
N VAL A 56 -9.62 15.90 -4.56
CA VAL A 56 -10.68 16.82 -4.14
C VAL A 56 -10.16 17.96 -3.26
N GLU A 57 -9.33 17.67 -2.26
CA GLU A 57 -8.89 18.68 -1.29
C GLU A 57 -8.14 19.84 -1.96
N PRO A 58 -7.13 19.62 -2.84
CA PRO A 58 -6.45 20.72 -3.51
C PRO A 58 -7.37 21.54 -4.42
N LEU A 59 -8.32 20.89 -5.10
CA LEU A 59 -9.25 21.56 -6.00
C LEU A 59 -10.28 22.41 -5.27
N VAL A 60 -10.90 21.86 -4.21
CA VAL A 60 -11.99 22.52 -3.47
C VAL A 60 -11.48 23.60 -2.52
N LEU A 61 -10.34 23.36 -1.86
CA LEU A 61 -9.75 24.33 -0.94
C LEU A 61 -8.75 25.27 -1.61
N HIS A 62 -8.69 25.26 -2.95
CA HIS A 62 -7.77 26.06 -3.75
C HIS A 62 -6.33 26.02 -3.22
N ARG A 63 -5.84 24.82 -2.87
CA ARG A 63 -4.49 24.66 -2.32
C ARG A 63 -3.47 24.95 -3.42
N GLU A 64 -2.54 25.83 -3.10
CA GLU A 64 -1.42 26.10 -3.99
C GLU A 64 -0.33 25.04 -3.84
N PHE A 65 0.31 24.72 -4.95
CA PHE A 65 1.48 23.85 -4.95
C PHE A 65 2.68 24.62 -4.39
N ILE A 66 3.22 24.16 -3.25
CA ILE A 66 4.39 24.76 -2.62
C ILE A 66 5.62 23.99 -3.09
N PRO A 67 6.47 24.51 -4.00
CA PRO A 67 7.54 23.72 -4.62
C PRO A 67 8.54 23.13 -3.63
N ALA A 68 8.88 23.89 -2.59
CA ALA A 68 9.82 23.47 -1.55
C ALA A 68 9.33 22.26 -0.74
N LEU A 69 8.01 22.06 -0.64
CA LEU A 69 7.40 20.87 -0.02
C LEU A 69 7.09 19.81 -1.08
N GLY A 70 6.53 20.24 -2.21
CA GLY A 70 6.03 19.37 -3.27
C GLY A 70 7.11 18.48 -3.89
N TYR A 71 8.25 19.04 -4.30
CA TYR A 71 9.28 18.26 -4.96
C TYR A 71 9.91 17.16 -4.07
N PRO A 72 10.29 17.44 -2.80
CA PRO A 72 10.73 16.39 -1.90
C PRO A 72 9.69 15.29 -1.68
N MET A 73 8.40 15.66 -1.54
CA MET A 73 7.33 14.69 -1.36
C MET A 73 7.10 13.84 -2.61
N ILE A 74 7.21 14.41 -3.81
CA ILE A 74 7.19 13.66 -5.07
C ILE A 74 8.33 12.64 -5.10
N ALA A 75 9.55 13.03 -4.72
CA ALA A 75 10.69 12.11 -4.66
C ALA A 75 10.43 10.96 -3.67
N LEU A 76 9.81 11.23 -2.52
CA LEU A 76 9.41 10.20 -1.57
C LEU A 76 8.35 9.25 -2.13
N VAL A 77 7.36 9.76 -2.87
CA VAL A 77 6.35 8.93 -3.55
C VAL A 77 7.02 8.00 -4.57
N VAL A 78 7.95 8.52 -5.37
CA VAL A 78 8.70 7.69 -6.33
C VAL A 78 9.51 6.62 -5.60
N ALA A 79 10.24 6.97 -4.54
CA ALA A 79 11.00 6.02 -3.75
C ALA A 79 10.12 4.94 -3.12
N ALA A 80 8.94 5.31 -2.60
CA ALA A 80 7.97 4.37 -2.04
C ALA A 80 7.47 3.37 -3.09
N ASN A 81 7.17 3.83 -4.31
CA ASN A 81 6.74 2.94 -5.39
C ASN A 81 7.87 2.02 -5.87
N VAL A 82 9.11 2.52 -5.99
CA VAL A 82 10.28 1.68 -6.30
C VAL A 82 10.43 0.57 -5.24
N LEU A 83 10.35 0.92 -3.95
CA LEU A 83 10.41 -0.06 -2.87
C LEU A 83 9.27 -1.08 -2.97
N ARG A 84 8.06 -0.63 -3.28
CA ARG A 84 6.88 -1.49 -3.43
C ARG A 84 7.07 -2.50 -4.56
N TRP A 85 7.48 -2.06 -5.74
CA TRP A 85 7.74 -2.95 -6.87
C TRP A 85 8.90 -3.90 -6.61
N TRP A 86 9.90 -3.47 -5.83
CA TRP A 86 10.96 -4.35 -5.37
C TRP A 86 10.43 -5.44 -4.42
N CYS A 87 9.46 -5.10 -3.54
CA CYS A 87 8.79 -6.11 -2.71
C CYS A 87 7.97 -7.09 -3.57
N ILE A 88 7.21 -6.57 -4.53
CA ILE A 88 6.40 -7.38 -5.47
C ILE A 88 7.29 -8.34 -6.25
N SER A 89 8.40 -7.87 -6.82
CA SER A 89 9.32 -8.71 -7.59
C SER A 89 10.04 -9.74 -6.74
N THR A 90 10.38 -9.39 -5.49
CA THR A 90 11.05 -10.31 -4.55
C THR A 90 10.12 -11.43 -4.07
N LEU A 91 8.85 -11.11 -3.79
CA LEU A 91 7.85 -12.10 -3.37
C LEU A 91 7.24 -12.89 -4.54
N GLY A 92 7.24 -12.31 -5.73
CA GLY A 92 6.61 -12.87 -6.93
C GLY A 92 5.14 -13.23 -6.68
N VAL A 93 4.74 -14.45 -7.03
CA VAL A 93 3.36 -14.95 -6.89
C VAL A 93 2.85 -14.96 -5.44
N ARG A 94 3.74 -14.87 -4.45
CA ARG A 94 3.35 -14.79 -3.03
C ARG A 94 2.84 -13.41 -2.64
N TRP A 95 3.13 -12.37 -3.43
CA TRP A 95 2.64 -11.04 -3.15
C TRP A 95 1.15 -10.95 -3.47
N THR A 96 0.35 -10.65 -2.46
CA THR A 96 -1.07 -10.36 -2.61
C THR A 96 -1.49 -9.24 -1.66
N ALA A 97 -2.44 -8.41 -2.09
CA ALA A 97 -3.07 -7.41 -1.24
C ALA A 97 -3.96 -8.05 -0.16
N ARG A 98 -4.46 -9.26 -0.42
CA ARG A 98 -5.17 -10.12 0.54
C ARG A 98 -4.16 -10.90 1.38
N VAL A 99 -4.53 -11.33 2.58
CA VAL A 99 -3.65 -12.18 3.40
C VAL A 99 -3.93 -13.63 3.03
N ILE A 100 -3.15 -14.18 2.10
CA ILE A 100 -3.25 -15.58 1.68
C ILE A 100 -1.95 -16.28 2.06
N VAL A 101 -2.05 -17.28 2.93
CA VAL A 101 -0.90 -18.06 3.40
C VAL A 101 -0.92 -19.42 2.74
N LEU A 102 0.22 -19.82 2.16
CA LEU A 102 0.44 -21.17 1.68
C LEU A 102 1.10 -21.97 2.81
N PRO A 103 0.43 -22.99 3.39
CA PRO A 103 1.00 -23.77 4.50
C PRO A 103 2.34 -24.41 4.11
N GLN A 104 3.25 -24.59 5.07
CA GLN A 104 4.50 -25.34 4.90
C GLN A 104 5.54 -24.69 3.95
N VAL A 105 5.40 -23.41 3.63
CA VAL A 105 6.35 -22.69 2.78
C VAL A 105 7.16 -21.66 3.59
N PRO A 106 8.51 -21.70 3.54
CA PRO A 106 9.34 -20.79 4.33
C PRO A 106 9.20 -19.34 3.89
N LEU A 107 9.32 -18.44 4.85
CA LEU A 107 9.29 -16.99 4.66
C LEU A 107 10.45 -16.53 3.77
N VAL A 108 10.18 -15.52 2.93
CA VAL A 108 11.19 -14.93 2.05
C VAL A 108 12.04 -13.94 2.85
N ASN A 109 13.35 -14.15 2.89
CA ASN A 109 14.31 -13.31 3.63
C ASN A 109 15.36 -12.66 2.73
N ILE A 110 15.07 -12.49 1.44
CA ILE A 110 15.94 -11.85 0.45
C ILE A 110 15.42 -10.46 0.05
N GLY A 111 16.26 -9.68 -0.64
CA GLY A 111 15.88 -8.34 -1.11
C GLY A 111 15.52 -7.38 0.04
N PRO A 112 14.43 -6.59 -0.06
CA PRO A 112 14.05 -5.61 0.95
C PRO A 112 13.68 -6.25 2.31
N TYR A 113 13.33 -7.54 2.29
CA TYR A 113 12.98 -8.32 3.48
C TYR A 113 14.19 -8.67 4.36
N ARG A 114 15.43 -8.39 3.93
CA ARG A 114 16.62 -8.47 4.81
C ARG A 114 16.70 -7.34 5.83
N TRP A 115 16.12 -6.17 5.51
CA TRP A 115 16.25 -4.98 6.36
C TRP A 115 14.99 -4.71 7.17
N PHE A 116 13.82 -5.04 6.63
CA PHE A 116 12.53 -4.83 7.29
C PHE A 116 11.70 -6.10 7.22
N SER A 117 10.94 -6.39 8.27
CA SER A 117 9.97 -7.49 8.24
C SER A 117 8.81 -7.21 7.28
N HIS A 118 8.44 -5.94 7.10
CA HIS A 118 7.30 -5.52 6.26
C HIS A 118 7.62 -4.28 5.40
N PRO A 119 8.58 -4.37 4.45
CA PRO A 119 9.03 -3.24 3.63
C PRO A 119 7.88 -2.61 2.80
N ASN A 120 6.87 -3.41 2.42
CA ASN A 120 5.69 -2.89 1.73
C ASN A 120 4.85 -1.94 2.60
N TYR A 121 4.77 -2.17 3.92
CA TYR A 121 4.05 -1.27 4.82
C TYR A 121 4.79 0.05 5.01
N VAL A 122 6.13 0.02 4.97
CA VAL A 122 6.93 1.25 4.94
C VAL A 122 6.59 2.08 3.72
N ALA A 123 6.51 1.46 2.53
CA ALA A 123 6.10 2.14 1.30
C ALA A 123 4.70 2.77 1.42
N VAL A 124 3.72 2.03 1.95
CA VAL A 124 2.34 2.54 2.16
C VAL A 124 2.31 3.74 3.10
N VAL A 125 3.07 3.70 4.20
CA VAL A 125 3.13 4.82 5.16
C VAL A 125 3.77 6.06 4.53
N ILE A 126 4.91 5.89 3.84
CA ILE A 126 5.59 7.00 3.17
C ILE A 126 4.67 7.63 2.13
N GLU A 127 4.04 6.82 1.27
CA GLU A 127 3.13 7.33 0.24
C GLU A 127 1.89 7.99 0.83
N GLY A 128 1.33 7.42 1.90
CA GLY A 128 0.17 7.96 2.61
C GLY A 128 0.38 9.38 3.12
N ALA A 129 1.60 9.70 3.55
CA ALA A 129 1.97 11.05 3.95
C ALA A 129 2.41 11.92 2.76
N ALA A 130 3.30 11.38 1.90
CA ALA A 130 3.95 12.16 0.87
C ALA A 130 3.03 12.54 -0.30
N LEU A 131 2.14 11.65 -0.74
CA LEU A 131 1.26 11.90 -1.87
C LEU A 131 0.29 13.10 -1.65
N PRO A 132 -0.42 13.20 -0.52
CA PRO A 132 -1.24 14.37 -0.23
C PRO A 132 -0.40 15.62 0.05
N LEU A 133 0.72 15.50 0.78
CA LEU A 133 1.60 16.64 1.05
C LEU A 133 2.24 17.22 -0.23
N ALA A 134 2.46 16.39 -1.26
CA ALA A 134 2.89 16.86 -2.57
C ALA A 134 1.88 17.82 -3.23
N GLY A 135 0.60 17.73 -2.87
CA GLY A 135 -0.47 18.63 -3.29
C GLY A 135 -0.88 19.65 -2.21
N SER A 136 -0.08 19.81 -1.15
CA SER A 136 -0.40 20.64 0.02
C SER A 136 -1.70 20.21 0.74
N ALA A 137 -2.16 18.98 0.55
CA ALA A 137 -3.39 18.41 1.11
C ALA A 137 -3.16 17.84 2.52
N TRP A 138 -2.81 18.69 3.48
CA TRP A 138 -2.42 18.26 4.82
C TRP A 138 -3.57 17.60 5.59
N ILE A 139 -4.83 17.92 5.31
CA ILE A 139 -5.99 17.27 5.96
C ILE A 139 -6.04 15.80 5.55
N THR A 140 -5.98 15.53 4.24
CA THR A 140 -5.92 14.18 3.69
C THR A 140 -4.73 13.40 4.25
N ALA A 141 -3.55 14.03 4.33
CA ALA A 141 -2.35 13.42 4.90
C ALA A 141 -2.57 12.98 6.35
N THR A 142 -3.08 13.87 7.20
CA THR A 142 -3.31 13.56 8.62
C THR A 142 -4.39 12.50 8.81
N VAL A 143 -5.54 12.65 8.15
CA VAL A 143 -6.67 11.70 8.29
C VAL A 143 -6.26 10.31 7.79
N PHE A 144 -5.64 10.22 6.63
CA PHE A 144 -5.16 8.94 6.11
C PHE A 144 -4.13 8.30 7.02
N THR A 145 -3.16 9.07 7.52
CA THR A 145 -2.11 8.53 8.42
C THR A 145 -2.71 7.90 9.67
N VAL A 146 -3.67 8.57 10.32
CA VAL A 146 -4.34 8.05 11.53
C VAL A 146 -5.14 6.79 11.23
N LEU A 147 -5.97 6.82 10.18
CA LEU A 147 -6.80 5.67 9.81
C LEU A 147 -5.95 4.48 9.33
N ASN A 148 -4.90 4.74 8.57
CA ASN A 148 -3.98 3.72 8.08
C ASN A 148 -3.18 3.08 9.22
N ALA A 149 -2.76 3.85 10.23
CA ALA A 149 -2.11 3.31 11.42
C ALA A 149 -3.01 2.33 12.20
N ALA A 150 -4.29 2.69 12.39
CA ALA A 150 -5.26 1.80 13.02
C ALA A 150 -5.45 0.52 12.20
N LEU A 151 -5.60 0.64 10.88
CA LEU A 151 -5.78 -0.48 9.98
C LEU A 151 -4.56 -1.42 9.92
N LEU A 152 -3.35 -0.87 9.83
CA LEU A 152 -2.10 -1.65 9.83
C LEU A 152 -1.93 -2.43 11.12
N THR A 153 -2.35 -1.87 12.26
CA THR A 153 -2.32 -2.55 13.55
C THR A 153 -3.19 -3.81 13.55
N VAL A 154 -4.41 -3.73 12.99
CA VAL A 154 -5.30 -4.90 12.84
C VAL A 154 -4.71 -5.93 11.88
N ARG A 155 -4.16 -5.46 10.74
CA ARG A 155 -3.60 -6.32 9.70
C ARG A 155 -2.36 -7.09 10.19
N LEU A 156 -1.43 -6.42 10.87
CA LEU A 156 -0.22 -7.05 11.43
C LEU A 156 -0.56 -8.13 12.46
N ARG A 157 -1.58 -7.90 13.29
CA ARG A 157 -2.08 -8.90 14.23
C ARG A 157 -2.65 -10.12 13.50
N CYS A 158 -3.45 -9.90 12.46
CA CYS A 158 -4.02 -10.98 11.65
C CYS A 158 -2.92 -11.78 10.93
N GLU A 159 -1.91 -11.12 10.36
CA GLU A 159 -0.79 -11.75 9.66
C GLU A 159 0.07 -12.59 10.61
N THR A 160 0.36 -12.07 11.81
CA THR A 160 1.12 -12.80 12.85
C THR A 160 0.33 -14.01 13.36
N GLN A 161 -0.98 -13.91 13.52
CA GLN A 161 -1.85 -15.05 13.89
C GLN A 161 -1.93 -16.09 12.76
N ALA A 162 -2.00 -15.66 11.50
CA ALA A 162 -2.04 -16.56 10.36
C ALA A 162 -0.71 -17.36 10.23
N LEU A 163 0.43 -16.69 10.40
CA LEU A 163 1.75 -17.33 10.36
C LEU A 163 1.96 -18.31 11.52
N THR A 164 1.45 -18.01 12.72
CA THR A 164 1.53 -18.94 13.87
C THR A 164 0.59 -20.14 13.75
N THR A 165 -0.53 -20.02 13.03
CA THR A 165 -1.47 -21.12 12.80
C THR A 165 -1.04 -22.03 11.63
N ALA A 166 -0.28 -21.49 10.67
CA ALA A 166 0.17 -22.21 9.48
C ALA A 166 1.57 -22.86 9.62
N ALA A 167 2.30 -22.55 10.70
CA ALA A 167 3.55 -23.18 11.10
C ALA A 167 3.28 -24.48 11.85
#